data_AF-A0A2V8HGF4-F1
#
_entry.id   AF-A0A2V8HGF4-F1
#
_cell.length_a   1.000
_cell.length_b   1.000
_cell.length_c   1.000
_cell.angle_alpha   90.00
_cell.angle_beta   90.00
_cell.angle_gamma   90.00
#
_symmetry.space_group_name_H-M   'P 1'
#
loop_
_entity.id
_entity.type
_entity.pdbx_description
1 polymer ?
#
loop_
_entity_poly.entity_id
_entity_poly.type
_entity_poly.pdbx_seq_one_letter_code
_entity_poly.pdbx_strand_id
1 'polypeptide(L)'
;MTLSRRQFLGAVAAGPLVTVLPLVVPKPTDIRIDEVRHRYDDFVYRTPYKFGGRVVDRVTLLNVRCRVTTRLGKSAWGFGSMTMGNMWAFPSKTMSYDTTLDAMKALAERIAALTTECREVGHPLDLNRVLEPEYLKAARDVSAARKLDEPIPTLCTLVVASPFDAAIHDAFGKVHGRNVYATYGPDLLPGDLSAYLGPDFRGDRLDRALRPKAQERIPLFHSVGGLDALEQTDVERPLGDGLPETLADWIPWSGLVRIKIKLSGEDLAWHTTRVLAIDRVATSAQARRGVHDWSYCLDFNERCPNVEYVLECLRQIRAGSPAGFDRILYVEQPTARDLNA
;
A
#
# COMPACT_ATOMS: atom_id res chain seq x y z
N MET A 1 51.55 5.45 0.52
CA MET A 1 50.43 5.64 1.46
C MET A 1 50.60 4.65 2.59
N THR A 2 50.97 5.16 3.76
CA THR A 2 51.26 4.41 4.98
C THR A 2 49.96 4.08 5.72
N LEU A 3 49.61 2.79 5.78
CA LEU A 3 48.50 2.28 6.58
C LEU A 3 48.90 2.32 8.06
N SER A 4 48.11 2.99 8.90
CA SER A 4 48.39 3.11 10.33
C SER A 4 47.83 1.92 11.12
N ARG A 5 48.57 1.50 12.16
CA ARG A 5 48.30 0.39 13.10
C ARG A 5 46.93 0.41 13.81
N ARG A 6 46.06 1.42 13.58
CA ARG A 6 44.71 1.51 14.17
C ARG A 6 43.63 0.73 13.41
N GLN A 7 43.91 0.26 12.20
CA GLN A 7 42.94 -0.54 11.42
C GLN A 7 43.03 -2.06 11.66
N PHE A 8 44.01 -2.53 12.44
CA PHE A 8 44.24 -3.97 12.66
C PHE A 8 43.65 -4.53 13.97
N LEU A 9 43.04 -3.68 14.82
CA LEU A 9 42.42 -4.12 16.09
C LEU A 9 40.89 -4.04 16.12
N GLY A 10 40.24 -3.71 15.00
CA GLY A 10 38.77 -3.76 14.87
C GLY A 10 38.22 -5.09 14.36
N ALA A 11 39.08 -6.06 14.02
CA ALA A 11 38.70 -7.24 13.24
C ALA A 11 38.68 -8.57 14.02
N VAL A 12 38.74 -8.57 15.36
CA VAL A 12 38.84 -9.83 16.15
C VAL A 12 37.74 -9.98 17.22
N ALA A 13 36.71 -9.14 17.27
CA ALA A 13 35.60 -9.34 18.21
C ALA A 13 34.24 -8.91 17.64
N ALA A 14 33.83 -9.56 16.55
CA ALA A 14 32.44 -9.54 16.11
C ALA A 14 32.06 -10.93 15.61
N GLY A 15 32.06 -11.90 16.54
CA GLY A 15 31.24 -13.09 16.34
C GLY A 15 29.77 -12.65 16.22
N PRO A 16 28.92 -13.39 15.49
CA PRO A 16 27.51 -13.04 15.39
C PRO A 16 26.92 -13.12 16.80
N LEU A 17 26.69 -11.96 17.41
CA LEU A 17 25.80 -11.85 18.55
C LEU A 17 24.41 -12.18 18.01
N VAL A 18 24.09 -13.47 18.03
CA VAL A 18 22.71 -13.92 18.07
C VAL A 18 22.15 -13.27 19.33
N THR A 19 21.52 -12.12 19.15
CA THR A 19 20.65 -11.55 20.16
C THR A 19 19.49 -12.53 20.24
N VAL A 20 19.64 -13.50 21.14
CA VAL A 20 18.52 -14.31 21.61
C VAL A 20 17.62 -13.30 22.31
N LEU A 21 16.67 -12.74 21.56
CA LEU A 21 15.55 -12.00 22.12
C LEU A 21 14.96 -12.93 23.19
N PRO A 22 14.77 -12.45 24.43
CA PRO A 22 14.22 -13.28 25.48
C PRO A 22 12.90 -13.88 24.97
N LEU A 23 12.73 -15.20 25.15
CA LEU A 23 11.45 -15.86 24.89
C LEU A 23 10.39 -15.10 25.70
N VAL A 24 9.61 -14.27 25.02
CA VAL A 24 8.43 -13.65 25.62
C VAL A 24 7.49 -14.81 25.91
N VAL A 25 7.29 -15.10 27.20
CA VAL A 25 6.39 -16.17 27.62
C VAL A 25 5.00 -15.85 27.05
N PRO A 26 4.40 -16.75 26.24
CA PRO A 26 3.13 -16.44 25.59
C PRO A 26 2.05 -16.12 26.62
N LYS A 27 1.33 -15.02 26.43
CA LYS A 27 0.26 -14.57 27.34
C LYS A 27 -1.03 -15.36 27.10
N PRO A 28 -1.97 -15.38 28.07
CA PRO A 28 -3.31 -15.94 27.86
C PRO A 28 -4.07 -15.31 26.68
N THR A 29 -3.73 -14.06 26.35
CA THR A 29 -4.30 -13.27 25.26
C THR A 29 -3.76 -13.65 23.89
N ASP A 30 -2.63 -14.34 23.83
CA ASP A 30 -1.96 -14.66 22.59
C ASP A 30 -2.71 -15.76 21.83
N ILE A 31 -2.54 -15.74 20.52
CA ILE A 31 -3.25 -16.63 19.60
C ILE A 31 -2.29 -17.57 18.90
N ARG A 32 -2.79 -18.77 18.58
CA ARG A 32 -2.21 -19.65 17.55
C ARG A 32 -3.08 -19.61 16.30
N ILE A 33 -2.48 -19.84 15.15
CA ILE A 33 -3.19 -20.00 13.88
C ILE A 33 -3.66 -21.45 13.78
N ASP A 34 -4.96 -21.65 13.53
CA ASP A 34 -5.54 -22.98 13.38
C ASP A 34 -5.73 -23.36 11.92
N GLU A 35 -6.11 -22.39 11.10
CA GLU A 35 -6.58 -22.62 9.75
C GLU A 35 -6.51 -21.36 8.91
N VAL A 36 -6.09 -21.52 7.65
CA VAL A 36 -6.12 -20.46 6.65
C VAL A 36 -6.82 -20.98 5.41
N ARG A 37 -7.75 -20.17 4.88
CA ARG A 37 -8.40 -20.41 3.59
C ARG A 37 -8.27 -19.16 2.75
N HIS A 38 -8.07 -19.33 1.44
CA HIS A 38 -8.08 -18.20 0.53
C HIS A 38 -8.91 -18.51 -0.72
N ARG A 39 -9.38 -17.44 -1.38
CA ARG A 39 -10.03 -17.51 -2.69
C ARG A 39 -9.70 -16.26 -3.50
N TYR A 40 -9.96 -16.34 -4.79
CA TYR A 40 -9.83 -15.21 -5.70
C TYR A 40 -11.20 -14.76 -6.18
N ASP A 41 -11.38 -13.45 -6.27
CA ASP A 41 -12.52 -12.85 -6.98
C ASP A 41 -11.93 -11.97 -8.10
N ASP A 42 -12.35 -12.20 -9.35
CA ASP A 42 -11.87 -11.48 -10.53
C ASP A 42 -12.90 -10.47 -11.02
N PHE A 43 -12.46 -9.25 -11.34
CA PHE A 43 -13.31 -8.17 -11.80
C PHE A 43 -12.73 -7.51 -13.04
N VAL A 44 -13.61 -7.11 -13.96
CA VAL A 44 -13.29 -6.22 -15.07
C VAL A 44 -13.68 -4.80 -14.64
N TYR A 45 -12.80 -3.84 -14.86
CA TYR A 45 -13.10 -2.44 -14.59
C TYR A 45 -14.14 -1.89 -15.55
N ARG A 46 -14.98 -0.99 -15.04
CA ARG A 46 -15.97 -0.26 -15.84
C ARG A 46 -15.33 0.45 -17.03
N THR A 47 -14.19 1.09 -16.80
CA THR A 47 -13.33 1.71 -17.80
C THR A 47 -11.88 1.36 -17.51
N PRO A 48 -11.01 1.22 -18.55
CA PRO A 48 -9.58 1.06 -18.32
C PRO A 48 -9.03 2.26 -17.54
N TYR A 49 -8.21 1.97 -16.54
CA TYR A 49 -7.61 2.98 -15.68
C TYR A 49 -6.10 3.05 -15.94
N LYS A 50 -5.57 4.27 -16.15
CA LYS A 50 -4.13 4.48 -16.41
C LYS A 50 -3.44 5.13 -15.22
N PHE A 51 -2.48 4.42 -14.63
CA PHE A 51 -1.62 4.94 -13.57
C PHE A 51 -0.22 4.31 -13.64
N GLY A 52 0.80 5.00 -13.14
CA GLY A 52 2.18 4.49 -13.17
C GLY A 52 2.69 4.08 -14.56
N GLY A 53 2.22 4.77 -15.61
CA GLY A 53 2.55 4.46 -17.01
C GLY A 53 1.87 3.22 -17.60
N ARG A 54 1.00 2.52 -16.85
CA ARG A 54 0.34 1.29 -17.28
C ARG A 54 -1.18 1.47 -17.36
N VAL A 55 -1.80 0.80 -18.31
CA VAL A 55 -3.27 0.70 -18.42
C VAL A 55 -3.69 -0.63 -17.83
N VAL A 56 -4.69 -0.61 -16.96
CA VAL A 56 -5.30 -1.80 -16.37
C VAL A 56 -6.81 -1.79 -16.64
N ASP A 57 -7.35 -2.93 -17.03
CA ASP A 57 -8.77 -3.12 -17.35
C ASP A 57 -9.45 -4.14 -16.43
N ARG A 58 -8.68 -4.76 -15.53
CA ARG A 58 -9.14 -5.83 -14.65
C ARG A 58 -8.32 -5.88 -13.37
N VAL A 59 -8.86 -6.59 -12.38
CA VAL A 59 -8.19 -6.84 -11.11
C VAL A 59 -8.59 -8.20 -10.54
N THR A 60 -7.62 -8.87 -9.92
CA THR A 60 -7.86 -10.04 -9.08
C THR A 60 -7.73 -9.64 -7.63
N LEU A 61 -8.75 -9.93 -6.81
CA LEU A 61 -8.68 -9.83 -5.35
C LEU A 61 -8.22 -11.17 -4.76
N LEU A 62 -7.31 -11.11 -3.80
CA LEU A 62 -6.99 -12.23 -2.92
C LEU A 62 -7.72 -12.03 -1.59
N ASN A 63 -8.67 -12.91 -1.31
CA ASN A 63 -9.47 -12.92 -0.10
C ASN A 63 -9.03 -14.05 0.81
N VAL A 64 -8.65 -13.73 2.05
CA VAL A 64 -8.15 -14.69 3.03
C VAL A 64 -9.08 -14.72 4.24
N ARG A 65 -9.35 -15.92 4.75
CA ARG A 65 -9.96 -16.15 6.07
C ARG A 65 -8.97 -16.91 6.93
N CYS A 66 -8.78 -16.45 8.17
CA CYS A 66 -7.91 -17.10 9.15
C CYS A 66 -8.71 -17.41 10.40
N ARG A 67 -8.60 -18.64 10.92
CA ARG A 67 -9.12 -19.00 12.24
C ARG A 67 -7.98 -19.05 13.22
N VAL A 68 -8.18 -18.37 14.35
CA VAL A 68 -7.21 -18.33 15.44
C VAL A 68 -7.84 -18.84 16.71
N THR A 69 -7.02 -19.32 17.63
CA THR A 69 -7.47 -19.74 18.97
C THR A 69 -6.53 -19.17 20.03
N THR A 70 -7.12 -18.53 21.04
CA THR A 70 -6.39 -18.06 22.24
C THR A 70 -5.94 -19.24 23.09
N ARG A 71 -4.97 -19.02 23.98
CA ARG A 71 -4.55 -20.04 24.96
C ARG A 71 -5.69 -20.53 25.87
N LEU A 72 -6.71 -19.72 26.09
CA LEU A 72 -7.90 -20.06 26.88
C LEU A 72 -9.00 -20.76 26.05
N GLY A 73 -8.71 -21.13 24.79
CA GLY A 73 -9.61 -21.91 23.94
C GLY A 73 -10.68 -21.11 23.21
N LYS A 74 -10.75 -19.78 23.37
CA LYS A 74 -11.64 -18.94 22.54
C LYS A 74 -11.12 -18.90 21.10
N SER A 75 -12.01 -19.04 20.12
CA SER A 75 -11.67 -19.02 18.70
C SER A 75 -12.50 -17.98 17.95
N ALA A 76 -11.90 -17.37 16.92
CA ALA A 76 -12.59 -16.48 16.00
C ALA A 76 -12.05 -16.60 14.58
N TRP A 77 -12.90 -16.25 13.62
CA TRP A 77 -12.51 -16.09 12.21
C TRP A 77 -12.28 -14.62 11.89
N GLY A 78 -11.12 -14.33 11.31
CA GLY A 78 -10.82 -13.07 10.66
C GLY A 78 -10.89 -13.15 9.14
N PHE A 79 -10.90 -11.99 8.51
CA PHE A 79 -10.96 -11.79 7.08
C PHE A 79 -10.01 -10.68 6.64
N GLY A 80 -9.29 -10.90 5.55
CA GLY A 80 -8.46 -9.92 4.88
C GLY A 80 -8.66 -9.99 3.38
N SER A 81 -8.54 -8.84 2.70
CA SER A 81 -8.71 -8.74 1.24
C SER A 81 -7.76 -7.69 0.70
N MET A 82 -7.11 -8.00 -0.42
CA MET A 82 -6.24 -7.08 -1.13
C MET A 82 -6.27 -7.36 -2.63
N THR A 83 -6.13 -6.32 -3.45
CA THR A 83 -5.87 -6.48 -4.88
C THR A 83 -4.49 -7.09 -5.09
N MET A 84 -4.37 -8.08 -5.98
CA MET A 84 -3.06 -8.63 -6.35
C MET A 84 -2.17 -7.56 -6.99
N GLY A 85 -2.72 -6.62 -7.76
CA GLY A 85 -2.02 -5.41 -8.16
C GLY A 85 -0.68 -5.66 -8.88
N ASN A 86 -0.53 -6.77 -9.60
CA ASN A 86 0.72 -7.24 -10.22
C ASN A 86 1.36 -6.20 -11.14
N MET A 87 0.56 -5.39 -11.84
CA MET A 87 1.09 -4.31 -12.70
C MET A 87 1.84 -3.21 -11.94
N TRP A 88 1.55 -3.04 -10.64
CA TRP A 88 2.22 -2.09 -9.77
C TRP A 88 3.27 -2.76 -8.88
N ALA A 89 2.90 -3.89 -8.26
CA ALA A 89 3.75 -4.56 -7.27
C ALA A 89 4.85 -5.43 -7.91
N PHE A 90 4.63 -5.91 -9.14
CA PHE A 90 5.57 -6.71 -9.92
C PHE A 90 5.73 -6.14 -11.35
N PRO A 91 6.24 -4.91 -11.50
CA PRO A 91 6.24 -4.19 -12.76
C PRO A 91 7.34 -4.68 -13.71
N SER A 92 7.16 -5.85 -14.33
CA SER A 92 8.12 -6.38 -15.31
C SER A 92 8.01 -5.70 -16.67
N LYS A 93 9.13 -5.68 -17.41
CA LYS A 93 9.19 -5.31 -18.84
C LYS A 93 9.27 -6.54 -19.76
N THR A 94 9.64 -7.70 -19.23
CA THR A 94 9.83 -8.93 -20.01
C THR A 94 8.69 -9.93 -19.80
N MET A 95 8.06 -9.91 -18.63
CA MET A 95 6.95 -10.80 -18.30
C MET A 95 5.58 -10.15 -18.52
N SER A 96 4.63 -10.96 -18.97
CA SER A 96 3.24 -10.52 -19.20
C SER A 96 2.47 -10.27 -17.89
N TYR A 97 1.29 -9.65 -18.01
CA TYR A 97 0.34 -9.54 -16.91
C TYR A 97 0.01 -10.91 -16.31
N ASP A 98 -0.33 -11.90 -17.15
CA ASP A 98 -0.74 -13.23 -16.68
C ASP A 98 0.43 -13.96 -16.01
N THR A 99 1.65 -13.83 -16.56
CA THR A 99 2.86 -14.43 -15.97
C THR A 99 3.12 -13.92 -14.56
N THR A 100 3.06 -12.61 -14.37
CA THR A 100 3.30 -12.00 -13.04
C THR A 100 2.16 -12.29 -12.07
N LEU A 101 0.90 -12.29 -12.54
CA LEU A 101 -0.26 -12.64 -11.72
C LEU A 101 -0.19 -14.12 -11.26
N ASP A 102 0.14 -15.04 -12.15
CA ASP A 102 0.26 -16.46 -11.83
C ASP A 102 1.41 -16.73 -10.85
N ALA A 103 2.52 -15.99 -10.96
CA ALA A 103 3.59 -16.04 -9.97
C ALA A 103 3.11 -15.57 -8.59
N MET A 104 2.32 -14.50 -8.52
CA MET A 104 1.73 -14.02 -7.26
C MET A 104 0.72 -15.02 -6.68
N LYS A 105 -0.11 -15.67 -7.50
CA LYS A 105 -1.05 -16.72 -7.06
C LYS A 105 -0.31 -17.93 -6.50
N ALA A 106 0.78 -18.35 -7.14
CA ALA A 106 1.63 -19.42 -6.63
C ALA A 106 2.30 -19.05 -5.30
N LEU A 107 2.72 -17.79 -5.14
CA LEU A 107 3.24 -17.30 -3.87
C LEU A 107 2.15 -17.28 -2.80
N ALA A 108 0.91 -16.90 -3.11
CA ALA A 108 -0.21 -16.92 -2.17
C ALA A 108 -0.50 -18.33 -1.65
N GLU A 109 -0.42 -19.36 -2.50
CA GLU A 109 -0.54 -20.76 -2.08
C GLU A 109 0.57 -21.16 -1.08
N ARG A 110 1.82 -20.75 -1.34
CA ARG A 110 2.94 -21.00 -0.42
C ARG A 110 2.77 -20.26 0.90
N ILE A 111 2.36 -18.99 0.86
CA ILE A 111 2.09 -18.18 2.04
C ILE A 111 0.96 -18.80 2.87
N ALA A 112 -0.12 -19.28 2.23
CA ALA A 112 -1.21 -19.95 2.94
C ALA A 112 -0.75 -21.19 3.71
N ALA A 113 0.12 -22.02 3.09
CA ALA A 113 0.70 -23.19 3.73
C ALA A 113 1.59 -22.79 4.92
N LEU A 114 2.56 -21.89 4.70
CA LEU A 114 3.47 -21.40 5.75
C LEU A 114 2.71 -20.81 6.95
N THR A 115 1.67 -20.03 6.68
CA THR A 115 0.84 -19.41 7.71
C THR A 115 0.05 -20.45 8.51
N THR A 116 -0.48 -21.48 7.85
CA THR A 116 -1.20 -22.59 8.50
C THR A 116 -0.27 -23.47 9.34
N GLU A 117 0.97 -23.65 8.90
CA GLU A 117 1.96 -24.49 9.56
C GLU A 117 2.68 -23.78 10.72
N CYS A 118 2.53 -22.46 10.83
CA CYS A 118 3.08 -21.67 11.92
C CYS A 118 2.63 -22.20 13.29
N ARG A 119 3.60 -22.65 14.10
CA ARG A 119 3.36 -23.20 15.45
C ARG A 119 3.57 -22.17 16.57
N GLU A 120 4.04 -20.98 16.21
CA GLU A 120 4.23 -19.91 17.17
C GLU A 120 2.90 -19.41 17.74
N VAL A 121 2.97 -18.95 18.97
CA VAL A 121 1.83 -18.37 19.70
C VAL A 121 2.22 -16.97 20.12
N GLY A 122 1.46 -15.97 19.70
CA GLY A 122 1.82 -14.58 19.97
C GLY A 122 0.76 -13.57 19.58
N HIS A 123 1.11 -12.30 19.75
CA HIS A 123 0.38 -11.20 19.14
C HIS A 123 0.57 -11.23 17.62
N PRO A 124 -0.39 -10.78 16.79
CA PRO A 124 -0.25 -10.76 15.33
C PRO A 124 1.08 -10.15 14.82
N LEU A 125 1.55 -9.05 15.44
CA LEU A 125 2.86 -8.45 15.11
C LEU A 125 4.04 -9.41 15.33
N ASP A 126 4.00 -10.22 16.39
CA ASP A 126 5.06 -11.18 16.69
C ASP A 126 5.03 -12.35 15.71
N LEU A 127 3.82 -12.81 15.35
CA LEU A 127 3.64 -13.85 14.34
C LEU A 127 4.20 -13.39 12.99
N ASN A 128 3.91 -12.16 12.57
CA ASN A 128 4.41 -11.65 11.30
C ASN A 128 5.94 -11.52 11.27
N ARG A 129 6.59 -11.20 12.41
CA ARG A 129 8.06 -11.18 12.52
C ARG A 129 8.70 -12.55 12.26
N VAL A 130 7.98 -13.63 12.55
CA VAL A 130 8.42 -15.01 12.26
C VAL A 130 8.08 -15.40 10.81
N LEU A 131 6.92 -14.98 10.32
CA LEU A 131 6.40 -15.37 9.01
C LEU A 131 7.06 -14.63 7.84
N GLU A 132 7.37 -13.34 7.98
CA GLU A 132 7.90 -12.51 6.88
C GLU A 132 9.19 -13.07 6.25
N PRO A 133 10.22 -13.50 7.01
CA PRO A 133 11.41 -14.11 6.42
C PRO A 133 11.10 -15.37 5.59
N GLU A 134 10.14 -16.19 6.03
CA GLU A 134 9.71 -17.38 5.31
C GLU A 134 8.91 -17.02 4.05
N TYR A 135 8.10 -15.97 4.07
CA TYR A 135 7.43 -15.46 2.87
C TYR A 135 8.42 -14.96 1.83
N LEU A 136 9.46 -14.22 2.25
CA LEU A 136 10.52 -13.76 1.35
C LEU A 136 11.33 -14.92 0.78
N LYS A 137 11.54 -15.98 1.56
CA LYS A 137 12.14 -17.23 1.07
C LYS A 137 11.26 -17.92 0.04
N ALA A 138 9.96 -18.08 0.33
CA ALA A 138 9.01 -18.65 -0.61
C ALA A 138 8.94 -17.88 -1.93
N ALA A 139 9.04 -16.55 -1.89
CA ALA A 139 9.09 -15.73 -3.10
C ALA A 139 10.32 -16.05 -3.97
N ARG A 140 11.50 -16.25 -3.37
CA ARG A 140 12.71 -16.69 -4.09
C ARG A 140 12.52 -18.09 -4.68
N ASP A 141 11.97 -19.01 -3.89
CA ASP A 141 11.75 -20.40 -4.31
C ASP A 141 10.74 -20.49 -5.47
N VAL A 142 9.65 -19.72 -5.42
CA VAL A 142 8.66 -19.62 -6.50
C VAL A 142 9.30 -19.02 -7.76
N SER A 143 10.11 -17.96 -7.61
CA SER A 143 10.81 -17.33 -8.72
C SER A 143 11.71 -18.33 -9.45
N ALA A 144 12.50 -19.11 -8.69
CA ALA A 144 13.39 -20.12 -9.24
C ALA A 144 12.62 -21.29 -9.87
N ALA A 145 11.61 -21.83 -9.17
CA ALA A 145 10.82 -22.97 -9.65
C ALA A 145 10.06 -22.67 -10.95
N ARG A 146 9.57 -21.43 -11.09
CA ARG A 146 8.87 -20.97 -12.30
C ARG A 146 9.79 -20.40 -13.37
N LYS A 147 11.11 -20.34 -13.13
CA LYS A 147 12.12 -19.77 -14.03
C LYS A 147 11.72 -18.37 -14.52
N LEU A 148 11.28 -17.52 -13.60
CA LEU A 148 10.91 -16.15 -13.92
C LEU A 148 12.14 -15.38 -14.42
N ASP A 149 11.95 -14.52 -15.42
CA ASP A 149 13.03 -13.67 -15.95
C ASP A 149 13.58 -12.72 -14.88
N GLU A 150 12.69 -12.25 -14.00
CA GLU A 150 12.99 -11.37 -12.87
C GLU A 150 12.39 -12.00 -11.61
N PRO A 151 13.07 -11.91 -10.45
CA PRO A 151 12.54 -12.46 -9.20
C PRO A 151 11.30 -11.67 -8.75
N ILE A 152 10.41 -12.34 -8.01
CA ILE A 152 9.30 -11.68 -7.32
C ILE A 152 9.88 -10.59 -6.38
N PRO A 153 9.52 -9.31 -6.56
CA PRO A 153 10.03 -8.23 -5.73
C PRO A 153 9.61 -8.37 -4.26
N THR A 154 10.39 -7.80 -3.34
CA THR A 154 10.03 -7.72 -1.91
C THR A 154 8.65 -7.07 -1.74
N LEU A 155 8.40 -5.94 -2.41
CA LEU A 155 7.09 -5.28 -2.37
C LEU A 155 5.95 -6.19 -2.82
N CYS A 156 6.17 -6.93 -3.92
CA CYS A 156 5.21 -7.92 -4.42
C CYS A 156 4.89 -8.98 -3.37
N THR A 157 5.93 -9.50 -2.71
CA THR A 157 5.78 -10.48 -1.63
C THR A 157 4.91 -9.94 -0.49
N LEU A 158 5.18 -8.70 -0.06
CA LEU A 158 4.41 -8.05 1.00
C LEU A 158 2.95 -7.78 0.59
N VAL A 159 2.70 -7.45 -0.68
CA VAL A 159 1.32 -7.32 -1.20
C VAL A 159 0.57 -8.64 -1.13
N VAL A 160 1.19 -9.75 -1.57
CA VAL A 160 0.56 -11.09 -1.47
C VAL A 160 0.34 -11.51 -0.02
N ALA A 161 1.26 -11.17 0.89
CA ALA A 161 1.15 -11.49 2.31
C ALA A 161 0.08 -10.66 3.04
N SER A 162 -0.15 -9.41 2.62
CA SER A 162 -1.03 -8.46 3.33
C SER A 162 -2.46 -8.95 3.66
N PRO A 163 -3.21 -9.67 2.80
CA PRO A 163 -4.51 -10.19 3.19
C PRO A 163 -4.43 -11.30 4.25
N PHE A 164 -3.31 -12.03 4.35
CA PHE A 164 -3.10 -13.01 5.42
C PHE A 164 -2.87 -12.30 6.75
N ASP A 165 -2.00 -11.30 6.78
CA ASP A 165 -1.73 -10.48 7.96
C ASP A 165 -3.01 -9.77 8.44
N ALA A 166 -3.75 -9.14 7.52
CA ALA A 166 -5.04 -8.52 7.82
C ALA A 166 -6.06 -9.50 8.40
N ALA A 167 -6.13 -10.74 7.89
CA ALA A 167 -7.03 -11.76 8.41
C ALA A 167 -6.64 -12.22 9.83
N ILE A 168 -5.34 -12.32 10.14
CA ILE A 168 -4.85 -12.66 11.48
C ILE A 168 -5.20 -11.54 12.47
N HIS A 169 -4.94 -10.30 12.07
CA HIS A 169 -5.25 -9.10 12.86
C HIS A 169 -6.77 -8.94 13.13
N ASP A 170 -7.62 -9.15 12.12
CA ASP A 170 -9.07 -9.13 12.28
C ASP A 170 -9.56 -10.26 13.19
N ALA A 171 -8.99 -11.47 13.07
CA ALA A 171 -9.30 -12.60 13.95
C ALA A 171 -8.92 -12.30 15.41
N PHE A 172 -7.78 -11.64 15.63
CA PHE A 172 -7.30 -11.24 16.95
C PHE A 172 -8.22 -10.20 17.61
N GLY A 173 -8.67 -9.18 16.85
CA GLY A 173 -9.68 -8.24 17.33
C GLY A 173 -10.96 -8.97 17.76
N LYS A 174 -11.49 -9.82 16.88
CA LYS A 174 -12.74 -10.56 17.13
C LYS A 174 -12.68 -11.51 18.31
N VAL A 175 -11.58 -12.26 18.48
CA VAL A 175 -11.46 -13.22 19.59
C VAL A 175 -11.41 -12.52 20.96
N HIS A 176 -10.94 -11.26 20.98
CA HIS A 176 -10.93 -10.40 22.17
C HIS A 176 -12.16 -9.49 22.29
N GLY A 177 -13.11 -9.56 21.33
CA GLY A 177 -14.30 -8.72 21.31
C GLY A 177 -13.98 -7.23 21.11
N ARG A 178 -12.91 -6.92 20.37
CA ARG A 178 -12.42 -5.55 20.14
C ARG A 178 -12.29 -5.25 18.64
N ASN A 179 -12.41 -3.97 18.31
CA ASN A 179 -11.85 -3.49 17.04
C ASN A 179 -10.33 -3.70 17.05
N VAL A 180 -9.75 -4.10 15.91
CA VAL A 180 -8.30 -4.37 15.79
C VAL A 180 -7.42 -3.22 16.29
N TYR A 181 -7.78 -1.96 16.05
CA TYR A 181 -6.98 -0.82 16.51
C TYR A 181 -6.93 -0.71 18.05
N ALA A 182 -7.94 -1.23 18.74
CA ALA A 182 -7.97 -1.29 20.20
C ALA A 182 -7.19 -2.49 20.77
N THR A 183 -6.55 -3.31 19.93
CA THR A 183 -5.68 -4.41 20.37
C THR A 183 -4.21 -4.03 20.48
N TYR A 184 -3.86 -2.80 20.13
CA TYR A 184 -2.49 -2.29 20.23
C TYR A 184 -2.19 -1.58 21.56
N GLY A 185 -3.15 -1.62 22.50
CA GLY A 185 -3.01 -1.10 23.86
C GLY A 185 -2.15 -2.00 24.76
N PRO A 186 -1.68 -1.49 25.91
CA PRO A 186 -0.71 -2.17 26.77
C PRO A 186 -1.18 -3.51 27.35
N ASP A 187 -2.48 -3.76 27.41
CA ASP A 187 -3.04 -5.01 27.91
C ASP A 187 -2.86 -6.17 26.91
N LEU A 188 -2.87 -5.88 25.60
CA LEU A 188 -2.70 -6.87 24.52
C LEU A 188 -1.34 -6.75 23.80
N LEU A 189 -0.70 -5.58 23.84
CA LEU A 189 0.63 -5.28 23.31
C LEU A 189 1.43 -4.45 24.35
N PRO A 190 2.05 -5.09 25.36
CA PRO A 190 2.68 -4.38 26.48
C PRO A 190 3.99 -3.69 26.09
N GLY A 191 4.70 -4.22 25.09
CA GLY A 191 6.00 -3.71 24.65
C GLY A 191 5.91 -2.34 24.02
N ASP A 192 7.06 -1.68 23.91
CA ASP A 192 7.21 -0.52 23.04
C ASP A 192 7.56 -0.98 21.61
N LEU A 193 7.66 -0.02 20.70
CA LEU A 193 7.98 -0.29 19.29
C LEU A 193 9.45 -0.65 19.07
N SER A 194 10.33 -0.58 20.08
CA SER A 194 11.76 -0.82 19.88
C SER A 194 12.11 -2.26 19.51
N ALA A 195 11.27 -3.22 19.91
CA ALA A 195 11.39 -4.62 19.51
C ALA A 195 11.14 -4.85 18.02
N TYR A 196 10.43 -3.92 17.35
CA TYR A 196 10.04 -4.04 15.95
C TYR A 196 10.81 -3.08 15.04
N LEU A 197 11.05 -1.85 15.51
CA LEU A 197 11.59 -0.75 14.70
C LEU A 197 12.99 -0.30 15.14
N GLY A 198 13.56 -0.91 16.20
CA GLY A 198 14.90 -0.62 16.69
C GLY A 198 14.94 0.37 17.87
N PRO A 199 16.15 0.63 18.41
CA PRO A 199 16.31 1.34 19.69
C PRO A 199 15.79 2.77 19.72
N ASP A 200 15.68 3.43 18.56
CA ASP A 200 15.17 4.81 18.44
C ASP A 200 13.69 4.94 18.80
N PHE A 201 12.94 3.82 18.76
CA PHE A 201 11.52 3.75 19.09
C PHE A 201 11.27 3.30 20.55
N ARG A 202 12.27 3.41 21.42
CA ARG A 202 12.14 3.06 22.84
C ARG A 202 11.13 3.99 23.52
N GLY A 203 10.16 3.38 24.20
CA GLY A 203 9.05 4.09 24.85
C GLY A 203 7.92 4.51 23.92
N ASP A 204 8.08 4.39 22.59
CA ASP A 204 7.02 4.65 21.63
C ASP A 204 6.00 3.52 21.63
N ARG A 205 4.72 3.89 21.55
CA ARG A 205 3.61 2.94 21.66
C ARG A 205 2.62 3.14 20.54
N LEU A 206 2.21 2.03 19.93
CA LEU A 206 1.28 2.06 18.80
C LEU A 206 -0.09 2.62 19.19
N ASP A 207 -0.61 2.32 20.39
CA ASP A 207 -1.86 2.89 20.88
C ASP A 207 -1.85 4.42 21.02
N ARG A 208 -0.68 5.04 21.18
CA ARG A 208 -0.53 6.50 21.24
C ARG A 208 -0.48 7.16 19.87
N ALA A 209 -0.16 6.39 18.83
CA ALA A 209 -0.16 6.86 17.44
C ALA A 209 -1.53 6.68 16.75
N LEU A 210 -2.47 5.98 17.41
CA LEU A 210 -3.79 5.68 16.88
C LEU A 210 -4.87 6.56 17.51
N ARG A 211 -5.94 6.80 16.75
CA ARG A 211 -7.12 7.48 17.30
C ARG A 211 -7.93 6.50 18.12
N PRO A 212 -8.33 6.84 19.37
CA PRO A 212 -9.11 5.93 20.22
C PRO A 212 -10.54 5.71 19.69
N LYS A 213 -11.02 6.61 18.82
CA LYS A 213 -12.32 6.53 18.14
C LYS A 213 -12.12 6.72 16.65
N ALA A 214 -12.79 5.89 15.85
CA ALA A 214 -12.84 6.05 14.41
C ALA A 214 -13.44 7.41 14.06
N GLN A 215 -12.91 8.05 13.01
CA GLN A 215 -13.52 9.25 12.46
C GLN A 215 -14.69 8.85 11.57
N GLU A 216 -15.89 9.34 11.89
CA GLU A 216 -17.12 8.98 11.18
C GLU A 216 -17.09 9.39 9.70
N ARG A 217 -16.39 10.49 9.38
CA ARG A 217 -16.28 11.03 8.03
C ARG A 217 -14.85 11.40 7.70
N ILE A 218 -14.30 10.82 6.64
CA ILE A 218 -12.98 11.19 6.09
C ILE A 218 -13.15 11.56 4.61
N PRO A 219 -12.43 12.57 4.11
CA PRO A 219 -12.44 12.85 2.69
C PRO A 219 -11.72 11.73 1.94
N LEU A 220 -12.34 11.26 0.85
CA LEU A 220 -11.71 10.34 -0.09
C LEU A 220 -11.07 11.13 -1.24
N PHE A 221 -9.84 10.79 -1.60
CA PHE A 221 -9.20 11.33 -2.79
C PHE A 221 -9.71 10.58 -4.02
N HIS A 222 -10.45 11.28 -4.87
CA HIS A 222 -10.82 10.75 -6.17
C HIS A 222 -9.63 10.84 -7.12
N SER A 223 -9.13 9.70 -7.58
CA SER A 223 -7.98 9.67 -8.47
C SER A 223 -8.41 9.91 -9.91
N VAL A 224 -7.84 10.94 -10.53
CA VAL A 224 -8.03 11.30 -11.94
C VAL A 224 -6.80 10.83 -12.71
N GLY A 225 -6.98 9.76 -13.47
CA GLY A 225 -6.01 9.16 -14.36
C GLY A 225 -5.67 10.05 -15.55
N GLY A 226 -4.58 9.70 -16.24
CA GLY A 226 -4.16 10.42 -17.45
C GLY A 226 -5.08 10.24 -18.66
N LEU A 227 -5.98 9.26 -18.64
CA LEU A 227 -6.96 9.00 -19.70
C LEU A 227 -8.39 9.43 -19.33
N ASP A 228 -8.60 9.90 -18.10
CA ASP A 228 -9.96 10.15 -17.62
C ASP A 228 -10.54 11.41 -18.28
N ALA A 229 -11.76 11.31 -18.78
CA ALA A 229 -12.48 12.46 -19.32
C ALA A 229 -12.75 13.49 -18.22
N LEU A 230 -12.48 14.77 -18.49
CA LEU A 230 -12.81 15.86 -17.56
C LEU A 230 -14.18 16.44 -17.87
N GLU A 231 -14.49 16.57 -19.15
CA GLU A 231 -15.74 17.11 -19.69
C GLU A 231 -16.31 16.19 -20.78
N GLN A 232 -17.56 16.43 -21.18
CA GLN A 232 -18.29 15.59 -22.13
C GLN A 232 -17.61 15.51 -23.51
N THR A 233 -16.88 16.56 -23.91
CA THR A 233 -16.10 16.58 -25.15
C THR A 233 -14.91 15.61 -25.14
N ASP A 234 -14.47 15.16 -23.97
CA ASP A 234 -13.37 14.20 -23.82
C ASP A 234 -13.88 12.74 -23.94
N VAL A 235 -15.20 12.52 -23.95
CA VAL A 235 -15.81 11.18 -24.00
C VAL A 235 -15.87 10.71 -25.45
N GLU A 236 -14.97 9.80 -25.83
CA GLU A 236 -14.95 9.23 -27.18
C GLU A 236 -16.10 8.24 -27.43
N ARG A 237 -16.38 7.39 -26.43
CA ARG A 237 -17.38 6.32 -26.51
C ARG A 237 -18.16 6.23 -25.20
N PRO A 238 -19.34 6.86 -25.13
CA PRO A 238 -20.18 6.80 -23.94
C PRO A 238 -20.55 5.37 -23.58
N LEU A 239 -20.45 5.02 -22.29
CA LEU A 239 -20.88 3.73 -21.77
C LEU A 239 -22.40 3.63 -21.62
N GLY A 240 -23.04 4.73 -21.23
CA GLY A 240 -24.51 4.79 -21.10
C GLY A 240 -25.09 3.88 -20.00
N ASP A 241 -24.29 3.53 -18.98
CA ASP A 241 -24.68 2.64 -17.88
C ASP A 241 -25.30 3.37 -16.66
N GLY A 242 -25.59 4.67 -16.81
CA GLY A 242 -26.22 5.51 -15.79
C GLY A 242 -25.27 6.08 -14.74
N LEU A 243 -23.95 5.82 -14.84
CA LEU A 243 -22.95 6.43 -13.96
C LEU A 243 -22.21 7.58 -14.66
N PRO A 244 -21.70 8.58 -13.91
CA PRO A 244 -20.91 9.67 -14.49
C PRO A 244 -19.69 9.17 -15.28
N GLU A 245 -19.37 9.87 -16.37
CA GLU A 245 -18.24 9.52 -17.27
C GLU A 245 -17.15 10.60 -17.29
N THR A 246 -17.39 11.73 -16.62
CA THR A 246 -16.48 12.88 -16.61
C THR A 246 -16.20 13.35 -15.18
N LEU A 247 -15.04 13.98 -14.95
CA LEU A 247 -14.75 14.60 -13.66
C LEU A 247 -15.82 15.65 -13.28
N ALA A 248 -16.28 16.45 -14.26
CA ALA A 248 -17.31 17.47 -14.05
C ALA A 248 -18.60 16.89 -13.45
N ASP A 249 -18.97 15.68 -13.86
CA ASP A 249 -20.18 14.99 -13.39
C ASP A 249 -19.94 14.18 -12.11
N TRP A 250 -18.74 13.61 -11.93
CA TRP A 250 -18.37 12.89 -10.72
C TRP A 250 -18.33 13.78 -9.47
N ILE A 251 -17.93 15.05 -9.61
CA ILE A 251 -17.83 16.00 -8.49
C ILE A 251 -19.17 16.18 -7.76
N PRO A 252 -20.29 16.57 -8.42
CA PRO A 252 -21.58 16.68 -7.76
C PRO A 252 -22.18 15.32 -7.38
N TRP A 253 -21.94 14.27 -8.19
CA TRP A 253 -22.48 12.93 -7.92
C TRP A 253 -21.95 12.32 -6.62
N SER A 254 -20.62 12.27 -6.46
CA SER A 254 -19.95 11.67 -5.29
C SER A 254 -19.62 12.68 -4.20
N GLY A 255 -19.93 13.96 -4.43
CA GLY A 255 -19.64 15.05 -3.51
C GLY A 255 -18.14 15.31 -3.31
N LEU A 256 -17.32 15.10 -4.35
CA LEU A 256 -15.86 15.11 -4.26
C LEU A 256 -15.32 16.43 -3.73
N VAL A 257 -14.33 16.38 -2.83
CA VAL A 257 -13.64 17.55 -2.28
C VAL A 257 -12.12 17.38 -2.23
N ARG A 258 -11.61 16.18 -2.50
CA ARG A 258 -10.18 15.89 -2.62
C ARG A 258 -9.97 15.12 -3.92
N ILE A 259 -9.04 15.60 -4.74
CA ILE A 259 -8.72 15.01 -6.05
C ILE A 259 -7.23 14.64 -6.06
N LYS A 260 -6.90 13.49 -6.64
CA LYS A 260 -5.52 13.05 -6.86
C LYS A 260 -5.25 13.04 -8.36
N ILE A 261 -4.33 13.89 -8.82
CA ILE A 261 -4.03 14.03 -10.24
C ILE A 261 -2.84 13.14 -10.58
N LYS A 262 -3.07 12.11 -11.41
CA LYS A 262 -2.02 11.22 -11.89
C LYS A 262 -1.27 11.83 -13.06
N LEU A 263 0.05 11.93 -12.94
CA LEU A 263 0.96 12.52 -13.91
C LEU A 263 1.99 11.47 -14.35
N SER A 264 2.36 11.46 -15.63
CA SER A 264 3.26 10.45 -16.20
C SER A 264 4.75 10.66 -15.87
N GLY A 265 5.15 11.87 -15.44
CA GLY A 265 6.54 12.24 -15.18
C GLY A 265 7.42 12.54 -16.41
N GLU A 266 6.90 12.40 -17.63
CA GLU A 266 7.71 12.47 -18.87
C GLU A 266 7.32 13.59 -19.86
N ASP A 267 6.17 14.26 -19.69
CA ASP A 267 5.70 15.32 -20.58
C ASP A 267 5.23 16.55 -19.78
N LEU A 268 6.12 17.55 -19.70
CA LEU A 268 5.95 18.72 -18.84
C LEU A 268 4.78 19.59 -19.32
N ALA A 269 4.67 19.79 -20.63
CA ALA A 269 3.61 20.59 -21.22
C ALA A 269 2.25 19.93 -21.00
N TRP A 270 2.18 18.61 -21.18
CA TRP A 270 0.97 17.85 -20.89
C TRP A 270 0.61 17.89 -19.40
N HIS A 271 1.58 17.76 -18.48
CA HIS A 271 1.30 17.84 -17.03
C HIS A 271 0.71 19.18 -16.63
N THR A 272 1.36 20.27 -17.01
CA THR A 272 0.88 21.63 -16.71
C THR A 272 -0.53 21.82 -17.27
N THR A 273 -0.74 21.48 -18.54
CA THR A 273 -2.05 21.61 -19.21
C THR A 273 -3.12 20.78 -18.50
N ARG A 274 -2.78 19.54 -18.13
CA ARG A 274 -3.71 18.62 -17.46
C ARG A 274 -4.11 19.13 -16.08
N VAL A 275 -3.16 19.62 -15.27
CA VAL A 275 -3.46 20.17 -13.94
C VAL A 275 -4.34 21.41 -14.05
N LEU A 276 -4.02 22.34 -14.97
CA LEU A 276 -4.82 23.55 -15.19
C LEU A 276 -6.24 23.24 -15.68
N ALA A 277 -6.39 22.23 -16.54
CA ALA A 277 -7.70 21.78 -16.99
C ALA A 277 -8.54 21.19 -15.85
N ILE A 278 -7.93 20.34 -15.00
CA ILE A 278 -8.59 19.77 -13.82
C ILE A 278 -8.99 20.87 -12.83
N ASP A 279 -8.09 21.83 -12.55
CA ASP A 279 -8.37 22.98 -11.68
C ASP A 279 -9.58 23.79 -12.17
N ARG A 280 -9.63 24.11 -13.47
CA ARG A 280 -10.76 24.82 -14.09
C ARG A 280 -12.08 24.05 -13.94
N VAL A 281 -12.08 22.77 -14.30
CA VAL A 281 -13.28 21.91 -14.26
C VAL A 281 -13.78 21.76 -12.84
N ALA A 282 -12.86 21.45 -11.91
CA ALA A 282 -13.20 21.31 -10.50
C ALA A 282 -13.70 22.62 -9.90
N THR A 283 -13.06 23.76 -10.20
CA THR A 283 -13.52 25.08 -9.76
C THR A 283 -14.95 25.36 -10.20
N SER A 284 -15.26 25.12 -11.48
CA SER A 284 -16.61 25.33 -12.04
C SER A 284 -17.65 24.41 -11.38
N ALA A 285 -17.34 23.14 -11.19
CA ALA A 285 -18.24 22.18 -10.57
C ALA A 285 -18.47 22.50 -9.08
N GLN A 286 -17.43 22.89 -8.35
CA GLN A 286 -17.51 23.23 -6.93
C GLN A 286 -18.23 24.55 -6.69
N ALA A 287 -18.04 25.56 -7.55
CA ALA A 287 -18.77 26.81 -7.51
C ALA A 287 -20.29 26.58 -7.63
N ARG A 288 -20.72 25.70 -8.56
CA ARG A 288 -22.13 25.29 -8.70
C ARG A 288 -22.68 24.59 -7.46
N ARG A 289 -21.83 23.95 -6.66
CA ARG A 289 -22.20 23.31 -5.40
C ARG A 289 -22.12 24.25 -4.18
N GLY A 290 -21.57 25.46 -4.34
CA GLY A 290 -21.25 26.35 -3.21
C GLY A 290 -20.17 25.81 -2.27
N VAL A 291 -19.28 24.94 -2.77
CA VAL A 291 -18.21 24.31 -1.96
C VAL A 291 -16.88 25.01 -2.22
N HIS A 292 -16.26 25.52 -1.16
CA HIS A 292 -14.97 26.23 -1.24
C HIS A 292 -13.80 25.42 -0.66
N ASP A 293 -14.05 24.55 0.31
CA ASP A 293 -13.04 23.63 0.87
C ASP A 293 -12.86 22.41 -0.05
N TRP A 294 -12.04 22.58 -1.07
CA TRP A 294 -11.56 21.49 -1.90
C TRP A 294 -10.11 21.71 -2.31
N SER A 295 -9.40 20.62 -2.55
CA SER A 295 -7.97 20.66 -2.86
C SER A 295 -7.57 19.42 -3.66
N TYR A 296 -6.34 19.43 -4.20
CA TYR A 296 -5.79 18.26 -4.86
C TYR A 296 -4.34 17.99 -4.51
N CYS A 297 -3.89 16.78 -4.78
CA CYS A 297 -2.48 16.42 -4.78
C CYS A 297 -2.05 16.01 -6.19
N LEU A 298 -0.75 16.16 -6.46
CA LEU A 298 -0.13 15.69 -7.69
C LEU A 298 0.59 14.38 -7.40
N ASP A 299 0.49 13.38 -8.27
CA ASP A 299 1.21 12.10 -8.10
C ASP A 299 1.91 11.71 -9.40
N PHE A 300 3.24 11.68 -9.36
CA PHE A 300 4.09 11.32 -10.48
C PHE A 300 4.52 9.84 -10.48
N ASN A 301 4.17 9.07 -9.44
CA ASN A 301 4.53 7.66 -9.27
C ASN A 301 6.01 7.35 -9.55
N GLU A 302 6.90 8.20 -9.00
CA GLU A 302 8.36 8.09 -9.08
C GLU A 302 8.94 8.29 -10.49
N ARG A 303 8.18 8.92 -11.40
CA ARG A 303 8.54 9.00 -12.83
C ARG A 303 9.25 10.27 -13.26
N CYS A 304 9.29 11.35 -12.47
CA CYS A 304 10.03 12.54 -12.92
C CYS A 304 11.52 12.22 -13.03
N PRO A 305 12.20 12.71 -14.09
CA PRO A 305 13.61 12.40 -14.32
C PRO A 305 14.53 13.04 -13.26
N ASN A 306 14.10 14.13 -12.63
CA ASN A 306 14.87 14.86 -11.62
C ASN A 306 13.98 15.88 -10.88
N VAL A 307 14.56 16.52 -9.87
CA VAL A 307 13.93 17.57 -9.06
C VAL A 307 13.57 18.80 -9.89
N GLU A 308 14.42 19.21 -10.83
CA GLU A 308 14.20 20.40 -11.67
C GLU A 308 12.90 20.30 -12.47
N TYR A 309 12.62 19.12 -13.02
CA TYR A 309 11.35 18.84 -13.70
C TYR A 309 10.13 19.16 -12.83
N VAL A 310 10.18 18.73 -11.57
CA VAL A 310 9.09 18.91 -10.61
C VAL A 310 8.90 20.40 -10.29
N LEU A 311 10.02 21.10 -10.04
CA LEU A 311 10.00 22.53 -9.75
C LEU A 311 9.48 23.35 -10.93
N GLU A 312 9.91 23.00 -12.14
CA GLU A 312 9.45 23.67 -13.36
C GLU A 312 7.95 23.43 -13.60
N CYS A 313 7.45 22.21 -13.40
CA CYS A 313 6.03 21.90 -13.50
C CYS A 313 5.22 22.76 -12.51
N LEU A 314 5.64 22.82 -11.25
CA LEU A 314 5.02 23.64 -10.22
C LEU A 314 5.06 25.14 -10.55
N ARG A 315 6.18 25.63 -11.12
CA ARG A 315 6.32 27.02 -11.56
C ARG A 315 5.35 27.35 -12.68
N GLN A 316 5.19 26.46 -13.66
CA GLN A 316 4.24 26.65 -14.76
C GLN A 316 2.79 26.60 -14.29
N ILE A 317 2.45 25.67 -13.38
CA ILE A 317 1.10 25.63 -12.77
C ILE A 317 0.82 26.93 -12.03
N ARG A 318 1.76 27.43 -11.22
CA ARG A 318 1.62 28.72 -10.52
C ARG A 318 1.44 29.89 -11.48
N ALA A 319 2.19 29.92 -12.58
CA ALA A 319 2.07 30.97 -13.59
C ALA A 319 0.71 30.92 -14.32
N GLY A 320 0.18 29.71 -14.58
CA GLY A 320 -1.11 29.53 -15.25
C GLY A 320 -2.33 29.72 -14.36
N SER A 321 -2.25 29.34 -13.09
CA SER A 321 -3.30 29.52 -12.08
C SER A 321 -2.66 29.64 -10.69
N PRO A 322 -2.41 30.86 -10.18
CA PRO A 322 -1.88 31.04 -8.81
C PRO A 322 -2.81 30.40 -7.77
N ALA A 323 -4.12 30.56 -7.94
CA ALA A 323 -5.09 29.95 -7.05
C ALA A 323 -5.08 28.42 -7.16
N GLY A 324 -4.97 27.86 -8.37
CA GLY A 324 -4.84 26.42 -8.57
C GLY A 324 -3.56 25.88 -7.92
N PHE A 325 -2.46 26.60 -7.99
CA PHE A 325 -1.24 26.23 -7.28
C PHE A 325 -1.47 26.16 -5.76
N ASP A 326 -2.15 27.14 -5.18
CA ASP A 326 -2.44 27.17 -3.74
C ASP A 326 -3.34 26.01 -3.26
N ARG A 327 -4.03 25.32 -4.18
CA ARG A 327 -4.84 24.12 -3.89
C ARG A 327 -4.02 22.83 -3.85
N ILE A 328 -2.75 22.85 -4.23
CA ILE A 328 -1.88 21.67 -4.18
C ILE A 328 -1.52 21.40 -2.72
N LEU A 329 -2.04 20.31 -2.14
CA LEU A 329 -1.75 19.92 -0.76
C LEU A 329 -0.34 19.34 -0.61
N TYR A 330 0.05 18.50 -1.56
CA TYR A 330 1.36 17.83 -1.59
C TYR A 330 1.63 17.27 -2.99
N VAL A 331 2.91 16.97 -3.22
CA VAL A 331 3.37 16.21 -4.39
C VAL A 331 3.79 14.81 -3.90
N GLU A 332 3.06 13.80 -4.38
CA GLU A 332 3.29 12.40 -4.08
C GLU A 332 4.33 11.81 -5.03
N GLN A 333 5.32 11.11 -4.46
CA GLN A 333 6.31 10.34 -5.22
C GLN A 333 6.87 11.08 -6.46
N PRO A 334 7.43 12.29 -6.29
CA PRO A 334 7.89 13.09 -7.44
C PRO A 334 8.98 12.36 -8.24
N THR A 335 9.97 11.80 -7.55
CA THR A 335 11.13 11.12 -8.11
C THR A 335 11.27 9.71 -7.51
N ALA A 336 12.31 8.97 -7.92
CA ALA A 336 12.66 7.67 -7.36
C ALA A 336 12.62 7.67 -5.81
N ARG A 337 12.04 6.61 -5.24
CA ARG A 337 11.99 6.40 -3.77
C ARG A 337 13.36 6.20 -3.15
N ASP A 338 14.26 5.57 -3.89
CA ASP A 338 15.67 5.49 -3.52
C ASP A 338 16.39 6.74 -4.05
N LEU A 339 16.73 7.64 -3.13
CA LEU A 339 17.47 8.87 -3.46
C LEU A 339 18.95 8.61 -3.73
N ASN A 340 19.43 7.39 -3.51
CA ASN A 340 20.82 6.97 -3.76
C ASN A 340 20.96 6.05 -4.98
N ALA A 341 19.86 5.68 -5.64
CA ALA A 341 19.85 4.75 -6.76
C ALA A 341 20.51 5.29 -8.03
#